data_AF-A0A5N5X7S5-F1
#
_entry.id   AF-A0A5N5X7S5-F1
#
_cell.length_a   1.000
_cell.length_b   1.000
_cell.length_c   1.000
_cell.angle_alpha   90.00
_cell.angle_beta   90.00
_cell.angle_gamma   90.00
#
_symmetry.space_group_name_H-M   'P 1'
#
loop_
_entity.id
_entity.type
_entity.pdbx_description
1 polymer ?
#
loop_
_entity_poly.entity_id
_entity_poly.type
_entity_poly.pdbx_seq_one_letter_code
_entity_poly.pdbx_strand_id
1 'polypeptide(L)'
;MTMGIVSFVFQKEPSIAEMDFSGVVISVGRQVPVIPTPTNKHRYFPIGTAVFGLIPVGEHLNGVGALAEYLIVEMSPIPRKPTNISFDRGAGLPVSGATTLTHMVAAKLHPGDRVFLNSEIGHIVDQSAPEAVSKDGYLVGRCSPSSFETAKTVGCNDVVSYGLVLRRSALPVAIVEKKHLTGGLALMDARSCGIHRLVF
;
A
#
# COMPACT_ATOMS: atom_id res chain seq x y z
N MET A 1 -21.13 -17.03 1.20
CA MET A 1 -21.74 -16.11 2.19
C MET A 1 -21.34 -14.72 1.75
N THR A 2 -22.33 -13.96 1.28
CA THR A 2 -22.18 -12.79 0.40
C THR A 2 -21.49 -11.63 1.12
N MET A 3 -20.46 -11.04 0.49
CA MET A 3 -19.72 -9.86 0.98
C MET A 3 -20.62 -8.66 1.38
N GLY A 4 -21.88 -8.62 0.95
CA GLY A 4 -22.79 -7.51 1.24
C GLY A 4 -23.40 -7.48 2.65
N ILE A 5 -23.50 -8.62 3.36
CA ILE A 5 -24.14 -8.65 4.69
C ILE A 5 -23.22 -8.09 5.77
N VAL A 6 -21.90 -8.27 5.63
CA VAL A 6 -20.92 -7.79 6.62
C VAL A 6 -20.82 -6.26 6.60
N SER A 7 -20.83 -5.63 5.41
CA SER A 7 -20.77 -4.16 5.32
C SER A 7 -21.96 -3.49 6.02
N PHE A 8 -23.18 -4.02 5.87
CA PHE A 8 -24.38 -3.41 6.45
C PHE A 8 -24.43 -3.45 8.00
N VAL A 9 -23.76 -4.41 8.64
CA VAL A 9 -23.80 -4.57 10.11
C VAL A 9 -22.78 -3.68 10.81
N PHE A 10 -21.68 -3.32 10.13
CA PHE A 10 -20.57 -2.59 10.76
C PHE A 10 -20.42 -1.13 10.27
N GLN A 11 -21.00 -0.77 9.13
CA GLN A 11 -20.92 0.59 8.61
C GLN A 11 -22.06 1.45 9.16
N LYS A 12 -21.73 2.56 9.79
CA LYS A 12 -22.73 3.52 10.30
C LYS A 12 -23.29 4.34 9.12
N GLU A 13 -24.61 4.37 8.96
CA GLU A 13 -25.26 5.25 7.99
C GLU A 13 -25.52 6.65 8.58
N PRO A 14 -25.32 7.73 7.80
CA PRO A 14 -24.76 7.77 6.44
C PRO A 14 -23.22 7.60 6.44
N SER A 15 -22.69 6.95 5.39
CA SER A 15 -21.25 6.75 5.20
C SER A 15 -20.77 7.44 3.92
N ILE A 16 -19.68 8.20 4.03
CA ILE A 16 -18.97 8.74 2.87
C ILE A 16 -17.99 7.66 2.38
N ALA A 17 -17.90 7.50 1.06
CA ALA A 17 -17.00 6.52 0.44
C ALA A 17 -15.54 7.03 0.39
N GLU A 18 -14.63 6.15 -0.02
CA GLU A 18 -13.19 6.41 -0.20
C GLU A 18 -12.43 6.66 1.12
N MET A 19 -11.19 6.20 1.17
CA MET A 19 -10.30 6.43 2.32
C MET A 19 -9.15 7.35 1.97
N ASP A 20 -8.70 7.32 0.70
CA ASP A 20 -7.54 8.08 0.28
C ASP A 20 -7.90 9.52 -0.10
N PHE A 21 -7.06 10.46 0.33
CA PHE A 21 -7.23 11.88 0.03
C PHE A 21 -5.90 12.56 -0.29
N SER A 22 -6.01 13.68 -1.01
CA SER A 22 -4.92 14.58 -1.33
C SER A 22 -5.50 15.98 -1.48
N GLY A 23 -5.01 16.95 -0.73
CA GLY A 23 -5.63 18.27 -0.66
C GLY A 23 -4.80 19.31 0.06
N VAL A 24 -5.41 20.46 0.33
CA VAL A 24 -4.75 21.61 0.96
C VAL A 24 -5.40 21.91 2.30
N VAL A 25 -4.57 22.18 3.31
CA VAL A 25 -5.04 22.59 4.64
C VAL A 25 -5.66 23.98 4.54
N ILE A 26 -6.97 24.09 4.78
CA ILE A 26 -7.71 25.37 4.77
C ILE A 26 -8.00 25.91 6.18
N SER A 27 -7.97 25.04 7.19
CA SER A 27 -8.23 25.38 8.59
C SER A 27 -7.56 24.35 9.49
N VAL A 28 -7.25 24.73 10.73
CA VAL A 28 -6.61 23.85 11.71
C VAL A 28 -7.21 24.03 13.11
N GLY A 29 -7.19 22.95 13.90
CA GLY A 29 -7.56 23.00 15.31
C GLY A 29 -6.52 23.75 16.16
N ARG A 30 -6.92 24.21 17.35
CA ARG A 30 -6.07 25.00 18.27
C ARG A 30 -4.73 24.35 18.63
N GLN A 31 -4.67 23.03 18.64
CA GLN A 31 -3.49 22.26 19.04
C GLN A 31 -2.56 21.93 17.86
N VAL A 32 -2.95 22.27 16.62
CA VAL A 32 -2.13 22.01 15.45
C VAL A 32 -1.09 23.13 15.32
N PRO A 33 0.22 22.84 15.42
CA PRO A 33 1.24 23.85 15.23
C PRO A 33 1.26 24.32 13.77
N VAL A 34 1.18 25.63 13.58
CA VAL A 34 1.28 26.30 12.26
C VAL A 34 2.61 27.03 12.08
N ILE A 35 3.33 27.27 13.17
CA ILE A 35 4.65 27.91 13.18
C ILE A 35 5.71 26.87 13.50
N PRO A 36 6.80 26.79 12.72
CA PRO A 36 7.92 25.92 13.03
C PRO A 36 8.67 26.41 14.27
N THR A 37 8.94 25.48 15.18
CA THR A 37 9.75 25.60 16.37
C THR A 37 10.84 24.52 16.33
N PRO A 38 11.90 24.61 17.15
CA PRO A 38 12.89 23.55 17.23
C PRO A 38 12.30 22.17 17.57
N THR A 39 11.18 22.11 18.29
CA THR A 39 10.52 20.86 18.72
C THR A 39 9.55 20.29 17.69
N ASN A 40 9.09 21.07 16.70
CA ASN A 40 8.12 20.64 15.71
C ASN A 40 8.57 20.90 14.26
N LYS A 41 9.87 21.13 14.02
CA LYS A 41 10.44 21.53 12.71
C LYS A 41 9.97 20.65 11.53
N HIS A 42 9.70 19.38 11.76
CA HIS A 42 9.25 18.45 10.73
C HIS A 42 7.72 18.33 10.64
N ARG A 43 7.00 18.86 11.63
CA ARG A 43 5.60 18.57 11.90
C ARG A 43 4.84 19.84 12.32
N TYR A 44 4.56 20.68 11.33
CA TYR A 44 3.74 21.89 11.44
C TYR A 44 2.94 22.09 10.15
N PHE A 45 1.70 22.55 10.22
CA PHE A 45 0.78 22.59 9.07
C PHE A 45 0.12 23.95 8.94
N PRO A 46 0.84 24.97 8.42
CA PRO A 46 0.21 26.25 8.09
C PRO A 46 -0.89 26.06 7.05
N ILE A 47 -1.88 26.95 7.06
CA ILE A 47 -2.89 27.03 6.00
C ILE A 47 -2.18 27.14 4.65
N GLY A 48 -2.66 26.41 3.65
CA GLY A 48 -2.02 26.27 2.34
C GLY A 48 -1.08 25.07 2.23
N THR A 49 -0.82 24.32 3.31
CA THR A 49 0.02 23.11 3.23
C THR A 49 -0.66 22.03 2.40
N ALA A 50 0.02 21.55 1.35
CA ALA A 50 -0.42 20.40 0.59
C ALA A 50 -0.14 19.10 1.37
N VAL A 51 -1.16 18.28 1.53
CA VAL A 51 -1.14 17.02 2.30
C VAL A 51 -1.80 15.90 1.50
N PHE A 52 -1.48 14.67 1.86
CA PHE A 52 -2.11 13.47 1.35
C PHE A 52 -2.13 12.42 2.46
N GLY A 53 -3.03 11.45 2.38
CA GLY A 53 -3.15 10.45 3.44
C GLY A 53 -4.38 9.58 3.27
N LEU A 54 -4.60 8.74 4.28
CA LEU A 54 -5.78 7.89 4.37
C LEU A 54 -6.55 8.17 5.65
N ILE A 55 -7.87 8.00 5.59
CA ILE A 55 -8.73 7.95 6.76
C ILE A 55 -8.53 6.59 7.44
N PRO A 56 -8.26 6.52 8.76
CA PRO A 56 -8.09 5.25 9.45
C PRO A 56 -9.31 4.33 9.30
N VAL A 57 -9.08 3.02 9.18
CA VAL A 57 -10.15 2.01 9.00
C VAL A 57 -11.26 2.16 10.05
N GLY A 58 -10.90 2.41 11.32
CA GLY A 58 -11.87 2.61 12.39
C GLY A 58 -12.80 3.81 12.17
N GLU A 59 -12.28 4.93 11.68
CA GLU A 59 -13.08 6.10 11.32
C GLU A 59 -13.93 5.84 10.08
N HIS A 60 -13.37 5.13 9.10
CA HIS A 60 -14.08 4.78 7.88
C HIS A 60 -15.30 3.88 8.14
N LEU A 61 -15.17 2.90 9.03
CA LEU A 61 -16.29 2.07 9.47
C LEU A 61 -17.35 2.89 10.23
N ASN A 62 -16.99 4.01 10.84
CA ASN A 62 -17.91 4.92 11.50
C ASN A 62 -18.59 5.93 10.55
N GLY A 63 -18.39 5.79 9.23
CA GLY A 63 -19.06 6.58 8.20
C GLY A 63 -18.24 7.76 7.65
N VAL A 64 -16.99 7.92 8.10
CA VAL A 64 -16.09 8.99 7.61
C VAL A 64 -15.44 8.56 6.30
N GLY A 65 -15.41 9.43 5.29
CA GLY A 65 -14.85 9.11 3.99
C GLY A 65 -14.23 10.32 3.30
N ALA A 66 -13.41 10.04 2.30
CA ALA A 66 -12.62 11.03 1.57
C ALA A 66 -13.34 11.55 0.32
N LEU A 67 -14.41 10.91 -0.12
CA LEU A 67 -15.23 11.34 -1.26
C LEU A 67 -16.17 12.49 -0.85
N ALA A 68 -15.59 13.60 -0.42
CA ALA A 68 -16.27 14.82 -0.02
C ALA A 68 -15.39 16.05 -0.34
N GLU A 69 -16.00 17.23 -0.42
CA GLU A 69 -15.26 18.49 -0.65
C GLU A 69 -14.33 18.84 0.52
N TYR A 70 -14.70 18.41 1.74
CA TYR A 70 -13.96 18.65 2.96
C TYR A 70 -13.96 17.41 3.84
N LEU A 71 -12.85 17.19 4.53
CA LEU A 71 -12.70 16.12 5.52
C LEU A 71 -11.85 16.62 6.69
N ILE A 72 -12.05 16.01 7.85
CA ILE A 72 -11.31 16.29 9.08
C ILE A 72 -10.41 15.09 9.35
N VAL A 73 -9.13 15.33 9.58
CA VAL A 73 -8.13 14.29 9.82
C VAL A 73 -7.19 14.72 10.94
N GLU A 74 -6.72 13.75 11.71
CA GLU A 74 -5.75 14.00 12.76
C GLU A 74 -4.38 14.36 12.19
N MET A 75 -3.66 15.26 12.87
CA MET A 75 -2.32 15.67 12.45
C MET A 75 -1.28 14.53 12.54
N SER A 76 -1.48 13.55 13.42
CA SER A 76 -0.53 12.46 13.74
C SER A 76 -0.29 11.44 12.60
N PRO A 77 -1.27 11.14 11.74
CA PRO A 77 -1.03 10.31 10.54
C PRO A 77 -0.72 11.08 9.25
N ILE A 78 -0.84 12.42 9.20
CA ILE A 78 -0.80 13.15 7.92
C ILE A 78 0.64 13.54 7.49
N PRO A 79 1.14 13.04 6.35
CA PRO A 79 2.33 13.57 5.69
C PRO A 79 2.02 14.77 4.78
N ARG A 80 3.07 15.55 4.47
CA ARG A 80 2.99 16.54 3.38
C ARG A 80 3.05 15.83 2.04
N LYS A 81 2.25 16.30 1.08
CA LYS A 81 2.32 15.80 -0.30
C LYS A 81 3.68 16.19 -0.90
N PRO A 82 4.41 15.26 -1.55
CA PRO A 82 5.58 15.61 -2.33
C PRO A 82 5.28 16.70 -3.36
N THR A 83 6.23 17.63 -3.56
CA THR A 83 6.07 18.76 -4.48
C THR A 83 6.12 18.34 -5.94
N ASN A 84 6.68 17.16 -6.24
CA ASN A 84 6.89 16.62 -7.58
C ASN A 84 5.73 15.74 -8.10
N ILE A 85 4.64 15.58 -7.35
CA ILE A 85 3.47 14.79 -7.79
C ILE A 85 2.19 15.64 -7.81
N SER A 86 1.27 15.34 -8.72
CA SER A 86 -0.06 15.98 -8.73
C SER A 86 -0.90 15.54 -7.52
N PHE A 87 -2.00 16.25 -7.26
CA PHE A 87 -2.95 15.86 -6.22
C PHE A 87 -3.58 14.49 -6.54
N ASP A 88 -3.97 14.27 -7.79
CA ASP A 88 -4.54 12.99 -8.26
C ASP A 88 -3.60 11.81 -8.02
N ARG A 89 -2.31 11.98 -8.34
CA ARG A 89 -1.30 10.95 -8.05
C ARG A 89 -1.13 10.78 -6.55
N GLY A 90 -1.14 11.87 -5.78
CA GLY A 90 -1.09 11.82 -4.32
C GLY A 90 -2.26 11.06 -3.69
N ALA A 91 -3.46 11.16 -4.23
CA ALA A 91 -4.64 10.44 -3.73
C ALA A 91 -4.61 8.94 -4.05
N GLY A 92 -3.84 8.48 -5.05
CA GLY A 92 -3.76 7.05 -5.40
C GLY A 92 -2.71 6.23 -4.62
N LEU A 93 -2.06 6.83 -3.62
CA LEU A 93 -0.92 6.24 -2.90
C LEU A 93 -1.20 5.79 -1.46
N PRO A 94 -2.02 6.46 -0.64
CA PRO A 94 -1.94 6.26 0.81
C PRO A 94 -2.31 4.86 1.28
N VAL A 95 -3.48 4.31 0.93
CA VAL A 95 -3.87 2.94 1.32
C VAL A 95 -2.92 1.91 0.71
N SER A 96 -2.66 1.96 -0.61
CA SER A 96 -1.82 0.94 -1.23
C SER A 96 -0.37 0.99 -0.73
N GLY A 97 0.17 2.19 -0.52
CA GLY A 97 1.54 2.44 -0.07
C GLY A 97 1.74 2.04 1.38
N ALA A 98 0.83 2.45 2.27
CA ALA A 98 0.87 2.00 3.66
C ALA A 98 0.74 0.48 3.77
N THR A 99 -0.12 -0.12 2.93
CA THR A 99 -0.31 -1.57 2.88
C THR A 99 0.95 -2.27 2.37
N THR A 100 1.56 -1.78 1.29
CA THR A 100 2.80 -2.33 0.74
C THR A 100 3.93 -2.29 1.77
N LEU A 101 4.14 -1.14 2.41
CA LEU A 101 5.16 -0.97 3.45
C LEU A 101 4.92 -1.91 4.63
N THR A 102 3.68 -2.02 5.11
CA THR A 102 3.32 -2.91 6.22
C THR A 102 3.67 -4.36 5.90
N HIS A 103 3.36 -4.80 4.68
CA HIS A 103 3.69 -6.15 4.25
C HIS A 103 5.19 -6.38 4.08
N MET A 104 5.94 -5.40 3.57
CA MET A 104 7.39 -5.50 3.44
C MET A 104 8.07 -5.62 4.80
N VAL A 105 7.61 -4.85 5.79
CA VAL A 105 8.09 -4.93 7.18
C VAL A 105 7.74 -6.28 7.80
N ALA A 106 6.50 -6.75 7.63
CA ALA A 106 6.06 -8.05 8.14
C ALA A 106 6.82 -9.23 7.50
N ALA A 107 7.12 -9.13 6.20
CA ALA A 107 7.92 -10.10 5.47
C ALA A 107 9.42 -10.02 5.78
N LYS A 108 9.87 -8.99 6.51
CA LYS A 108 11.30 -8.71 6.79
C LYS A 108 12.11 -8.73 5.50
N LEU A 109 11.65 -7.97 4.51
CA LEU A 109 12.29 -7.90 3.21
C LEU A 109 13.67 -7.23 3.31
N HIS A 110 14.66 -7.82 2.66
CA HIS A 110 16.03 -7.31 2.57
C HIS A 110 16.48 -7.18 1.10
N PRO A 111 17.46 -6.30 0.82
CA PRO A 111 18.14 -6.28 -0.47
C PRO A 111 18.67 -7.66 -0.87
N GLY A 112 18.44 -8.06 -2.13
CA GLY A 112 18.85 -9.35 -2.67
C GLY A 112 17.80 -10.46 -2.57
N ASP A 113 16.67 -10.19 -1.92
CA ASP A 113 15.61 -11.19 -1.77
C ASP A 113 14.91 -11.52 -3.08
N ARG A 114 14.35 -12.73 -3.14
CA ARG A 114 13.48 -13.17 -4.23
C ARG A 114 12.04 -13.17 -3.74
N VAL A 115 11.21 -12.34 -4.37
CA VAL A 115 9.86 -12.01 -3.91
C VAL A 115 8.84 -12.42 -4.96
N PHE A 116 7.80 -13.13 -4.52
CA PHE A 116 6.63 -13.40 -5.35
C PHE A 116 5.44 -12.55 -4.90
N LEU A 117 4.88 -11.80 -5.83
CA LEU A 117 3.71 -10.95 -5.60
C LEU A 117 2.46 -11.63 -6.18
N ASN A 118 1.62 -12.14 -5.27
CA ASN A 118 0.42 -12.91 -5.61
C ASN A 118 -0.85 -12.06 -5.82
N SER A 119 -0.77 -10.74 -5.63
CA SER A 119 -1.90 -9.80 -5.69
C SER A 119 -1.52 -8.55 -6.49
N GLU A 120 -2.52 -7.69 -6.77
CA GLU A 120 -2.46 -6.47 -7.58
C GLU A 120 -1.05 -5.84 -7.69
N ILE A 121 -0.34 -6.30 -8.73
CA ILE A 121 1.00 -5.83 -9.08
C ILE A 121 1.01 -4.31 -9.26
N GLY A 122 -0.06 -3.74 -9.82
CA GLY A 122 -0.07 -2.37 -10.31
C GLY A 122 0.36 -1.34 -9.28
N HIS A 123 -0.18 -1.41 -8.06
CA HIS A 123 0.14 -0.43 -7.03
C HIS A 123 1.35 -0.81 -6.18
N ILE A 124 1.56 -2.10 -5.90
CA ILE A 124 2.65 -2.57 -5.04
C ILE A 124 4.01 -2.47 -5.75
N VAL A 125 4.03 -2.75 -7.06
CA VAL A 125 5.26 -2.81 -7.87
C VAL A 125 5.65 -1.44 -8.40
N ASP A 126 4.70 -0.56 -8.69
CA ASP A 126 5.00 0.87 -8.95
C ASP A 126 5.50 1.58 -7.67
N GLN A 127 5.24 0.98 -6.50
CA GLN A 127 5.68 1.47 -5.19
C GLN A 127 6.90 0.69 -4.70
N SER A 128 7.48 1.12 -3.58
CA SER A 128 8.79 0.79 -3.00
C SER A 128 9.36 -0.65 -3.04
N ALA A 129 8.63 -1.66 -3.51
CA ALA A 129 9.09 -3.04 -3.57
C ALA A 129 10.32 -3.26 -4.47
N PRO A 130 10.42 -2.73 -5.72
CA PRO A 130 11.64 -2.88 -6.52
C PRO A 130 12.86 -2.21 -5.86
N GLU A 131 12.65 -1.06 -5.22
CA GLU A 131 13.72 -0.35 -4.50
C GLU A 131 14.22 -1.15 -3.29
N ALA A 132 13.31 -1.75 -2.53
CA ALA A 132 13.66 -2.52 -1.34
C ALA A 132 14.33 -3.87 -1.64
N VAL A 133 13.96 -4.50 -2.75
CA VAL A 133 14.59 -5.74 -3.24
C VAL A 133 15.99 -5.47 -3.80
N SER A 134 16.29 -4.22 -4.17
CA SER A 134 17.55 -3.76 -4.78
C SER A 134 17.86 -4.42 -6.13
N LYS A 135 18.94 -3.98 -6.80
CA LYS A 135 19.37 -4.53 -8.09
C LYS A 135 19.74 -6.01 -8.03
N ASP A 136 20.14 -6.50 -6.86
CA ASP A 136 20.62 -7.87 -6.67
C ASP A 136 19.50 -8.87 -6.34
N GLY A 137 18.27 -8.39 -6.15
CA GLY A 137 17.12 -9.24 -5.86
C GLY A 137 16.27 -9.56 -7.09
N TYR A 138 15.18 -10.30 -6.88
CA TYR A 138 14.36 -10.83 -7.97
C TYR A 138 12.86 -10.78 -7.66
N LEU A 139 12.12 -9.99 -8.43
CA LEU A 139 10.69 -9.79 -8.27
C LEU A 139 9.90 -10.57 -9.34
N VAL A 140 8.99 -11.43 -8.89
CA VAL A 140 8.06 -12.15 -9.76
C VAL A 140 6.63 -11.71 -9.46
N GLY A 141 5.98 -11.10 -10.45
CA GLY A 141 4.57 -10.71 -10.34
C GLY A 141 3.62 -11.78 -10.86
N ARG A 142 2.38 -11.79 -10.37
CA ARG A 142 1.24 -12.48 -11.03
C ARG A 142 0.18 -11.52 -11.58
N CYS A 143 -0.04 -11.49 -12.89
CA CYS A 143 -1.13 -10.70 -13.54
C CYS A 143 -1.78 -11.44 -14.73
N SER A 144 -2.75 -10.80 -15.38
CA SER A 144 -3.25 -11.23 -16.69
C SER A 144 -2.19 -11.00 -17.77
N PRO A 145 -2.20 -11.79 -18.87
CA PRO A 145 -1.28 -11.61 -19.99
C PRO A 145 -1.25 -10.19 -20.56
N SER A 146 -2.40 -9.50 -20.56
CA SER A 146 -2.54 -8.11 -21.01
C SER A 146 -1.70 -7.10 -20.22
N SER A 147 -1.28 -7.45 -19.01
CA SER A 147 -0.58 -6.56 -18.08
C SER A 147 0.88 -6.97 -17.86
N PHE A 148 1.40 -7.89 -18.68
CA PHE A 148 2.79 -8.39 -18.56
C PHE A 148 3.82 -7.28 -18.82
N GLU A 149 3.65 -6.54 -19.91
CA GLU A 149 4.55 -5.43 -20.26
C GLU A 149 4.53 -4.33 -19.18
N THR A 150 3.35 -3.99 -18.68
CA THR A 150 3.20 -3.05 -17.57
C THR A 150 3.96 -3.55 -16.35
N ALA A 151 3.77 -4.82 -15.95
CA ALA A 151 4.43 -5.41 -14.79
C ALA A 151 5.97 -5.38 -14.89
N LYS A 152 6.52 -5.64 -16.08
CA LYS A 152 7.97 -5.52 -16.33
C LYS A 152 8.44 -4.07 -16.23
N THR A 153 7.67 -3.13 -16.79
CA THR A 153 7.98 -1.70 -16.76
C THR A 153 8.02 -1.14 -15.34
N VAL A 154 7.11 -1.60 -14.46
CA VAL A 154 7.08 -1.14 -13.06
C VAL A 154 8.13 -1.81 -12.17
N GLY A 155 8.85 -2.84 -12.65
CA GLY A 155 10.00 -3.39 -11.93
C GLY A 155 9.96 -4.89 -11.63
N CYS A 156 8.99 -5.65 -12.16
CA CYS A 156 9.07 -7.11 -12.09
C CYS A 156 10.20 -7.63 -12.99
N ASN A 157 11.05 -8.50 -12.44
CA ASN A 157 12.00 -9.29 -13.24
C ASN A 157 11.27 -10.37 -14.04
N ASP A 158 10.20 -10.96 -13.48
CA ASP A 158 9.38 -11.96 -14.16
C ASP A 158 7.88 -11.88 -13.86
N VAL A 159 7.06 -12.49 -14.72
CA VAL A 159 5.60 -12.39 -14.64
C VAL A 159 4.92 -13.71 -14.95
N VAL A 160 3.95 -14.09 -14.12
CA VAL A 160 3.16 -15.33 -14.25
C VAL A 160 1.68 -15.01 -14.48
N SER A 161 1.04 -15.73 -15.42
CA SER A 161 -0.39 -15.58 -15.68
C SER A 161 -1.25 -16.13 -14.53
N TYR A 162 -2.40 -15.51 -14.26
CA TYR A 162 -3.41 -16.09 -13.38
C TYR A 162 -3.83 -17.51 -13.78
N GLY A 163 -3.92 -17.76 -15.10
CA GLY A 163 -4.35 -19.06 -15.65
C GLY A 163 -3.32 -20.19 -15.50
N LEU A 164 -2.08 -19.88 -15.11
CA LEU A 164 -1.10 -20.90 -14.76
C LEU A 164 -1.43 -21.45 -13.37
N VAL A 165 -1.77 -22.74 -13.33
CA VAL A 165 -1.83 -23.50 -12.07
C VAL A 165 -0.39 -23.64 -11.56
N LEU A 166 -0.07 -22.90 -10.50
CA LEU A 166 1.22 -22.98 -9.83
C LEU A 166 1.39 -24.38 -9.22
N ARG A 167 2.08 -25.27 -9.93
CA ARG A 167 2.51 -26.56 -9.36
C ARG A 167 3.73 -26.30 -8.49
N ARG A 168 3.73 -26.83 -7.26
CA ARG A 168 4.81 -26.69 -6.24
C ARG A 168 6.23 -26.97 -6.76
N SER A 169 6.37 -27.70 -7.86
CA SER A 169 7.64 -28.16 -8.41
C SER A 169 8.19 -27.36 -9.60
N ALA A 170 7.46 -26.36 -10.12
CA ALA A 170 7.76 -25.76 -11.43
C ALA A 170 8.31 -24.33 -11.38
N LEU A 171 8.44 -23.72 -10.21
CA LEU A 171 9.05 -22.39 -10.06
C LEU A 171 10.19 -22.43 -9.06
N PRO A 172 11.29 -21.69 -9.32
CA PRO A 172 12.37 -21.50 -8.37
C PRO A 172 11.96 -20.50 -7.26
N VAL A 173 10.75 -20.63 -6.69
CA VAL A 173 10.20 -19.71 -5.69
C VAL A 173 9.27 -20.48 -4.73
N ALA A 174 9.41 -20.24 -3.43
CA ALA A 174 8.64 -20.91 -2.37
C ALA A 174 7.17 -20.47 -2.39
N ILE A 175 6.23 -21.42 -2.37
CA ILE A 175 4.80 -21.15 -2.11
C ILE A 175 4.56 -21.40 -0.62
N VAL A 176 4.29 -20.34 0.16
CA VAL A 176 4.08 -20.41 1.61
C VAL A 176 2.59 -20.35 1.95
N GLU A 177 2.13 -21.27 2.80
CA GLU A 177 0.74 -21.36 3.23
C GLU A 177 0.36 -20.21 4.19
N LYS A 178 -0.73 -19.50 3.87
CA LYS A 178 -1.24 -18.35 4.63
C LYS A 178 -1.88 -18.85 5.94
N LYS A 179 -1.19 -18.70 7.07
CA LYS A 179 -1.74 -19.16 8.36
C LYS A 179 -2.79 -18.23 8.97
N HIS A 180 -2.79 -16.91 8.71
CA HIS A 180 -3.80 -15.97 9.22
C HIS A 180 -4.31 -14.99 8.15
N LEU A 181 -5.62 -14.72 8.20
CA LEU A 181 -6.41 -13.93 7.24
C LEU A 181 -6.62 -12.51 7.79
N THR A 182 -5.99 -11.52 7.16
CA THR A 182 -6.44 -10.12 7.16
C THR A 182 -5.96 -9.47 5.86
N GLY A 183 -6.88 -9.05 4.99
CA GLY A 183 -6.58 -8.32 3.75
C GLY A 183 -6.03 -9.17 2.59
N GLY A 184 -6.41 -8.80 1.37
CA GLY A 184 -6.14 -9.53 0.12
C GLY A 184 -4.73 -9.39 -0.46
N LEU A 185 -3.75 -8.88 0.30
CA LEU A 185 -2.35 -8.80 -0.12
C LEU A 185 -1.52 -9.83 0.65
N ALA A 186 -0.59 -10.50 -0.04
CA ALA A 186 0.38 -11.38 0.59
C ALA A 186 1.73 -11.19 -0.09
N LEU A 187 2.68 -10.56 0.61
CA LEU A 187 4.10 -10.65 0.31
C LEU A 187 4.65 -11.88 1.04
N MET A 188 5.29 -12.78 0.30
CA MET A 188 5.87 -14.01 0.84
C MET A 188 7.39 -13.88 0.88
N ASP A 189 7.99 -14.06 2.06
CA ASP A 189 9.44 -14.23 2.22
C ASP A 189 9.82 -15.70 2.04
N ALA A 190 10.61 -15.99 1.02
CA ALA A 190 11.07 -17.34 0.72
C ALA A 190 11.97 -17.93 1.82
N ARG A 191 12.63 -17.11 2.66
CA ARG A 191 13.52 -17.57 3.74
C ARG A 191 12.76 -18.14 4.93
N SER A 192 11.61 -17.57 5.28
CA SER A 192 10.75 -18.06 6.37
C SER A 192 10.19 -19.48 6.14
N CYS A 193 10.35 -20.04 4.93
CA CYS A 193 10.01 -21.42 4.57
C CYS A 193 11.19 -22.39 4.43
N GLY A 194 12.37 -22.02 4.95
CA GLY A 194 13.53 -22.93 4.97
C GLY A 194 14.18 -23.15 3.60
N ILE A 195 13.92 -22.27 2.62
CA ILE A 195 14.55 -22.35 1.30
C ILE A 195 15.80 -21.46 1.29
N HIS A 196 16.96 -22.08 1.50
CA HIS A 196 18.25 -21.38 1.66
C HIS A 196 19.04 -21.15 0.37
N ARG A 197 18.59 -21.66 -0.78
CA ARG A 197 19.25 -21.42 -2.07
C ARG A 197 18.38 -21.93 -3.20
N LEU A 198 18.22 -21.12 -4.24
CA LEU A 198 17.57 -21.53 -5.49
C LEU A 198 18.56 -21.25 -6.63
N VAL A 199 19.18 -22.34 -7.08
CA VAL A 199 20.04 -22.41 -8.28
C VAL A 199 19.13 -22.73 -9.47
N PHE A 200 19.46 -22.12 -10.61
CA PHE A 200 18.72 -21.98 -11.88
C PHE A 200 17.89 -23.19 -12.33
#